data_AF-A0A7S7P2G7-F1
#
_entry.id   AF-A0A7S7P2G7-F1
#
_cell.length_a   1.000
_cell.length_b   1.000
_cell.length_c   1.000
_cell.angle_alpha   90.00
_cell.angle_beta   90.00
_cell.angle_gamma   90.00
#
_symmetry.space_group_name_H-M   'P 1'
#
loop_
_entity.id
_entity.type
_entity.pdbx_description
1 polymer ?
#
loop_
_entity_poly.entity_id
_entity_poly.type
_entity_poly.pdbx_seq_one_letter_code
_entity_poly.pdbx_strand_id
1 'polypeptide(L)'
;MNIRDPFLNSIRIVLDRAAVWTALTGANFMVIWAAVWQRGLGLRWSVGVKQLESIVTGTATPLTQTLFVLTFAVAVLATSGVCVWLFTRWRRQGELQGAHLRGPRLEA
;
A
#
# COMPACT_ATOMS: atom_id res chain seq x y z
N MET A 1 -34.19 -12.55 8.56
CA MET A 1 -33.25 -12.16 9.64
C MET A 1 -32.18 -11.28 8.99
N ASN A 2 -32.48 -9.99 8.83
CA ASN A 2 -31.68 -9.04 8.04
C ASN A 2 -31.48 -7.79 8.90
N ILE A 3 -30.62 -7.93 9.89
CA ILE A 3 -30.04 -6.81 10.62
C ILE A 3 -28.62 -6.74 10.09
N ARG A 4 -28.33 -5.73 9.25
CA ARG A 4 -26.97 -5.42 8.82
C ARG A 4 -26.20 -5.00 10.07
N ASP A 5 -25.55 -5.95 10.73
CA ASP A 5 -24.78 -5.67 11.93
C ASP A 5 -23.69 -4.64 11.58
N PRO A 6 -23.72 -3.44 12.20
CA PRO A 6 -22.76 -2.39 11.89
C PRO A 6 -21.32 -2.83 12.23
N PHE A 7 -21.17 -3.77 13.16
CA PHE A 7 -19.90 -4.40 13.51
C PHE A 7 -19.35 -5.31 12.41
N LEU A 8 -20.19 -6.14 11.78
CA LEU A 8 -19.76 -6.98 10.66
C LEU A 8 -19.39 -6.14 9.43
N ASN A 9 -20.12 -5.06 9.19
CA ASN A 9 -19.80 -4.11 8.13
C ASN A 9 -18.49 -3.36 8.39
N SER A 10 -18.21 -2.95 9.63
CA SER A 10 -16.95 -2.26 9.95
C SER A 10 -15.74 -3.19 9.80
N ILE A 11 -15.84 -4.44 10.23
CA ILE A 11 -14.79 -5.46 10.02
C ILE A 11 -14.54 -5.67 8.53
N ARG A 12 -15.60 -5.82 7.72
CA ARG A 12 -15.47 -6.00 6.27
C ARG A 12 -14.74 -4.82 5.62
N ILE A 13 -15.07 -3.59 5.98
CA ILE A 13 -14.40 -2.39 5.45
C ILE A 13 -12.91 -2.36 5.84
N VAL A 14 -12.58 -2.76 7.07
CA VAL A 14 -11.17 -2.84 7.51
C VAL A 14 -10.42 -3.91 6.73
N LEU A 15 -11.03 -5.09 6.53
CA LEU A 15 -10.44 -6.17 5.74
C LEU A 15 -10.23 -5.78 4.28
N ASP A 16 -11.21 -5.15 3.64
CA ASP A 16 -11.09 -4.67 2.25
C ASP A 16 -9.94 -3.66 2.13
N ARG A 17 -9.81 -2.73 3.09
CA ARG A 17 -8.70 -1.76 3.10
C ARG A 17 -7.35 -2.43 3.32
N ALA A 18 -7.27 -3.41 4.23
CA ALA A 18 -6.05 -4.17 4.46
C ALA A 18 -5.64 -4.98 3.22
N ALA A 19 -6.60 -5.60 2.54
CA ALA A 19 -6.37 -6.33 1.30
C ALA A 19 -5.85 -5.41 0.19
N VAL A 20 -6.48 -4.24 -0.01
CA VAL A 20 -6.04 -3.24 -1.00
C VAL A 20 -4.64 -2.73 -0.66
N TRP A 21 -4.38 -2.40 0.61
CA TRP A 21 -3.05 -1.96 1.06
C TRP A 21 -1.99 -3.04 0.83
N THR A 22 -2.32 -4.30 1.08
CA THR A 22 -1.41 -5.43 0.89
C THR A 22 -1.11 -5.66 -0.59
N ALA A 23 -2.13 -5.61 -1.45
CA ALA A 23 -1.96 -5.72 -2.90
C ALA A 23 -1.10 -4.59 -3.47
N LEU A 24 -1.35 -3.35 -3.05
CA LEU A 24 -0.54 -2.19 -3.45
C LEU A 24 0.90 -2.31 -2.97
N THR A 25 1.11 -2.72 -1.72
CA THR A 25 2.46 -2.92 -1.16
C THR A 25 3.21 -4.00 -1.91
N GLY A 26 2.57 -5.13 -2.23
CA GLY A 26 3.16 -6.20 -3.02
C GLY A 26 3.53 -5.76 -4.44
N ALA A 27 2.66 -5.00 -5.11
CA ALA A 27 2.95 -4.44 -6.43
C ALA A 27 4.14 -3.46 -6.39
N ASN A 28 4.15 -2.53 -5.42
CA ASN A 28 5.26 -1.60 -5.22
C ASN A 28 6.57 -2.33 -4.94
N PHE A 29 6.52 -3.33 -4.05
CA PHE A 29 7.67 -4.16 -3.72
C PHE A 29 8.25 -4.82 -4.96
N MET A 30 7.44 -5.47 -5.79
CA MET A 30 7.92 -6.14 -7.01
C MET A 30 8.54 -5.15 -8.01
N VAL A 31 7.98 -3.95 -8.14
CA VAL A 31 8.53 -2.89 -8.99
C VAL A 31 9.89 -2.39 -8.46
N ILE A 32 9.98 -2.11 -7.16
CA ILE A 32 11.22 -1.65 -6.53
C ILE A 32 12.28 -2.75 -6.59
N TRP A 33 11.91 -4.00 -6.29
CA TRP A 33 12.77 -5.16 -6.40
C TRP A 33 13.33 -5.28 -7.82
N ALA A 34 12.48 -5.20 -8.84
CA ALA A 34 12.92 -5.22 -10.25
C ALA A 34 13.89 -4.09 -10.58
N ALA A 35 13.58 -2.87 -10.12
CA ALA A 35 14.43 -1.71 -10.35
C ALA A 35 15.81 -1.85 -9.69
N VAL A 36 15.88 -2.40 -8.46
CA VAL A 36 17.17 -2.63 -7.77
C VAL A 36 18.05 -3.60 -8.57
N TRP A 37 17.49 -4.70 -9.05
CA TRP A 37 18.27 -5.69 -9.82
C TRP A 37 18.65 -5.18 -11.22
N GLN A 38 17.72 -4.60 -11.96
CA GLN A 38 17.96 -4.16 -13.34
C GLN A 38 18.76 -2.87 -13.43
N ARG A 39 18.42 -1.86 -12.62
CA ARG A 39 19.04 -0.53 -12.69
C ARG A 39 20.12 -0.33 -11.64
N GLY A 40 19.93 -0.85 -10.43
CA GLY A 40 20.92 -0.73 -9.36
C GLY A 40 22.14 -1.61 -9.58
N LEU A 41 21.91 -2.89 -9.92
CA LEU A 41 22.97 -3.89 -10.06
C LEU A 41 23.32 -4.21 -11.52
N GLY A 42 22.55 -3.70 -12.50
CA GLY A 42 22.77 -3.99 -13.92
C GLY A 42 22.54 -5.46 -14.30
N LEU A 43 21.84 -6.23 -13.46
CA LEU A 43 21.63 -7.66 -13.62
C LEU A 43 20.26 -7.93 -14.28
N ARG A 44 20.14 -9.13 -14.88
CA ARG A 44 18.86 -9.57 -15.44
C ARG A 44 17.84 -9.79 -14.33
N TRP A 45 16.58 -9.43 -14.59
CA TRP A 45 15.44 -9.65 -13.68
C TRP A 45 15.33 -11.10 -13.18
N SER A 46 15.67 -12.08 -14.01
CA SER A 46 15.70 -13.49 -13.64
C SER A 46 16.58 -13.80 -12.42
N VAL A 47 17.65 -13.04 -12.21
CA VAL A 47 18.50 -13.18 -11.02
C VAL A 47 17.74 -12.70 -9.77
N GLY A 48 17.04 -11.57 -9.87
CA GLY A 48 16.22 -11.05 -8.78
C GLY A 48 15.09 -12.01 -8.39
N VAL A 49 14.48 -12.71 -9.34
CA VAL A 49 13.46 -13.73 -9.05
C VAL A 49 14.07 -14.94 -8.33
N LYS A 50 15.23 -15.44 -8.79
CA LYS A 50 15.94 -16.54 -8.11
C LYS A 50 16.37 -16.18 -6.67
N GLN A 51 16.74 -14.93 -6.45
CA GLN A 51 17.09 -14.44 -5.10
C GLN A 51 15.85 -14.27 -4.22
N LEU A 52 14.68 -14.00 -4.79
CA LEU A 52 13.41 -14.06 -4.08
C LEU A 52 13.09 -15.49 -3.63
N GLU A 53 13.27 -16.46 -4.52
CA GLU A 53 13.09 -17.89 -4.21
C GLU A 53 14.01 -18.33 -3.07
N SER A 54 15.30 -17.94 -3.10
CA SER A 54 16.24 -18.28 -2.03
C SER A 54 15.86 -17.71 -0.66
N ILE A 55 15.20 -16.55 -0.63
CA ILE A 55 14.67 -15.97 0.62
C ILE A 55 13.52 -16.82 1.14
N VAL A 56 12.58 -17.21 0.27
CA VAL A 56 11.42 -18.03 0.65
C VAL A 56 11.86 -19.43 1.12
N THR A 57 12.90 -20.00 0.51
CA THR A 57 13.45 -21.30 0.91
C THR A 57 14.45 -21.22 2.07
N GLY A 58 14.73 -20.03 2.60
CA GLY A 58 15.65 -19.83 3.72
C GLY A 58 17.14 -20.05 3.40
N THR A 59 17.51 -20.09 2.12
CA THR A 59 18.89 -20.30 1.63
C THR A 59 19.57 -19.02 1.17
N ALA A 60 18.92 -17.87 1.35
CA ALA A 60 19.43 -16.57 0.94
C ALA A 60 20.69 -16.15 1.73
N THR A 61 21.61 -15.47 1.03
CA THR A 61 22.76 -14.84 1.67
C THR A 61 22.32 -13.63 2.52
N PRO A 62 23.08 -13.23 3.55
CA PRO A 62 22.74 -12.08 4.40
C PRO A 62 22.56 -10.77 3.63
N LEU A 63 23.32 -10.58 2.54
CA LEU A 63 23.20 -9.42 1.67
C LEU A 63 21.86 -9.41 0.92
N THR A 64 21.44 -10.56 0.36
CA THR A 64 20.13 -10.71 -0.29
C THR A 64 18.99 -10.46 0.70
N GLN A 65 19.11 -10.96 1.94
CA GLN A 65 18.11 -10.70 2.99
C GLN A 65 18.04 -9.21 3.35
N THR A 66 19.18 -8.54 3.49
CA THR A 66 19.22 -7.09 3.79
C THR A 66 18.58 -6.28 2.66
N LEU A 67 18.91 -6.60 1.40
CA LEU A 67 18.28 -5.97 0.24
C LEU A 67 16.77 -6.20 0.20
N PHE A 68 16.31 -7.40 0.55
CA PHE A 68 14.89 -7.71 0.65
C PHE A 68 14.20 -6.88 1.72
N VAL A 69 14.76 -6.81 2.93
CA VAL A 69 14.20 -6.02 4.03
C VAL A 69 14.15 -4.54 3.67
N LEU A 70 15.21 -3.99 3.06
CA LEU A 70 15.24 -2.59 2.65
C LEU A 70 14.21 -2.29 1.56
N THR A 71 14.14 -3.12 0.51
CA THR A 71 13.15 -2.92 -0.57
C THR A 71 11.72 -3.08 -0.07
N PHE A 72 11.47 -4.01 0.86
CA PHE A 72 10.19 -4.17 1.53
C PHE A 72 9.84 -2.96 2.40
N ALA A 73 10.78 -2.46 3.21
CA ALA A 73 10.56 -1.28 4.04
C ALA A 73 10.22 -0.05 3.19
N VAL A 74 10.93 0.17 2.08
CA VAL A 74 10.64 1.27 1.16
C VAL A 74 9.26 1.10 0.52
N ALA A 75 8.88 -0.11 0.11
CA ALA A 75 7.55 -0.38 -0.45
C ALA A 75 6.42 -0.09 0.55
N VAL A 76 6.60 -0.48 1.81
CA VAL A 76 5.66 -0.22 2.91
C VAL A 76 5.53 1.28 3.17
N LEU A 77 6.65 2.00 3.26
CA LEU A 77 6.65 3.45 3.48
C LEU A 77 6.00 4.20 2.30
N ALA A 78 6.34 3.84 1.07
CA ALA A 78 5.77 4.45 -0.13
C ALA A 78 4.25 4.23 -0.19
N THR A 79 3.79 3.01 0.04
CA THR A 79 2.36 2.67 0.00
C THR A 79 1.60 3.39 1.10
N SER A 80 2.14 3.41 2.32
CA SER A 80 1.54 4.14 3.45
C SER A 80 1.49 5.64 3.19
N GLY A 81 2.56 6.22 2.62
CA GLY A 81 2.59 7.63 2.21
C GLY A 81 1.52 7.98 1.17
N VAL A 82 1.33 7.14 0.15
CA VAL A 82 0.28 7.31 -0.85
C VAL A 82 -1.11 7.22 -0.21
N CYS A 83 -1.35 6.24 0.68
CA CYS A 83 -2.62 6.11 1.37
C CYS A 83 -2.93 7.33 2.25
N VAL A 84 -1.95 7.83 3.00
CA VAL A 84 -2.11 9.05 3.83
C VAL A 84 -2.39 10.27 2.95
N TRP A 85 -1.66 10.43 1.84
CA TRP A 85 -1.89 11.52 0.90
C TRP A 85 -3.29 11.47 0.28
N LEU A 86 -3.76 10.29 -0.14
CA LEU A 86 -5.12 10.13 -0.63
C LEU A 86 -6.13 10.45 0.47
N PHE A 87 -5.95 9.93 1.68
CA PHE A 87 -6.88 10.19 2.79
C PHE A 87 -6.97 11.68 3.13
N THR A 88 -5.83 12.37 3.21
CA THR A 88 -5.80 13.83 3.45
C THR A 88 -6.45 14.62 2.32
N ARG A 89 -6.23 14.22 1.05
CA ARG A 89 -6.88 14.84 -0.11
C ARG A 89 -8.39 14.64 -0.10
N TRP A 90 -8.85 13.42 0.14
CA TRP A 90 -10.28 13.09 0.22
C TRP A 90 -10.96 13.81 1.38
N ARG A 91 -10.31 13.89 2.55
CA ARG A 91 -10.82 14.64 3.69
C ARG A 91 -10.99 16.13 3.35
N ARG A 92 -9.99 16.75 2.70
CA ARG A 92 -10.09 18.15 2.24
C ARG A 92 -11.27 18.33 1.27
N GLN A 93 -11.51 17.40 0.35
CA GLN A 93 -12.67 17.47 -0.55
C GLN A 93 -14.01 17.31 0.18
N GLY A 94 -14.09 16.43 1.17
CA GLY A 94 -15.28 16.26 2.00
C GLY A 94 -15.58 17.48 2.87
N GLU A 95 -14.56 18.13 3.43
CA GLU A 95 -14.71 19.40 4.16
C GLU A 95 -15.22 20.52 3.24
N LEU A 96 -14.75 20.59 1.99
CA LEU A 96 -15.24 21.55 0.98
C LEU A 96 -16.71 21.29 0.58
N GLN A 97 -17.10 20.03 0.41
CA GLN A 97 -18.49 19.66 0.09
C GLN A 97 -19.43 19.86 1.29
N GLY A 98 -18.97 19.57 2.52
CA GLY A 98 -19.71 19.85 3.75
C GLY A 98 -19.89 21.36 4.00
N ALA A 99 -18.91 22.18 3.62
CA ALA A 99 -19.02 23.63 3.65
C ALA A 99 -20.05 24.17 2.63
N HIS A 100 -20.16 23.55 1.46
CA HIS A 100 -21.19 23.89 0.46
C HIS A 100 -22.61 23.54 0.95
N LEU A 101 -22.79 22.44 1.68
CA LEU A 101 -24.08 22.07 2.28
C LEU A 101 -24.44 22.93 3.51
N ARG A 102 -23.46 23.65 4.08
CA ARG A 102 -23.64 24.66 5.14
C ARG A 102 -23.45 26.09 4.62
N GLY A 103 -23.63 26.31 3.31
CA GLY A 103 -23.78 27.66 2.77
C GLY A 103 -24.90 28.40 3.50
N PRO A 104 -24.82 29.75 3.60
CA PRO A 104 -25.69 30.53 4.48
C PRO A 104 -27.14 30.17 4.20
N ARG A 105 -27.89 29.80 5.24
CA ARG A 105 -29.34 29.82 5.14
C ARG A 105 -29.71 31.25 4.77
N LEU A 106 -30.02 31.45 3.49
CA LEU A 106 -30.81 32.57 3.05
C LEU A 106 -32.21 32.31 3.62
N GLU A 107 -32.38 32.63 4.90
CA GLU A 107 -33.69 32.80 5.51
C GLU A 107 -34.27 34.04 4.84
N ALA A 108 -35.02 33.78 3.76
CA ALA A 108 -36.00 34.67 3.19
C ALA A 108 -37.27 34.65 4.04
#